data_AF-A0A937DXH1-F1
#
_entry.id   AF-A0A937DXH1-F1
#
_cell.length_a   1.000
_cell.length_b   1.000
_cell.length_c   1.000
_cell.angle_alpha   90.00
_cell.angle_beta   90.00
_cell.angle_gamma   90.00
#
_symmetry.space_group_name_H-M   'P 1'
#
loop_
_entity.id
_entity.type
_entity.pdbx_description
1 polymer ?
#
loop_
_entity_poly.entity_id
_entity_poly.type
_entity_poly.pdbx_seq_one_letter_code
_entity_poly.pdbx_strand_id
1 'polypeptide(L)'
;MKRGLLIIGLALSGITAVTLNAAIQNEIVNAISNNKDKRIEIKADELPVEVAKHLTENYKEAQISKSYKWVNEAGAIVGYEVVLNSGAGEITLKYGPKGELVKE
;
A
#
# COMPACT_ATOMS: atom_id res chain seq x y z
N MET A 1 15.04 41.54 31.90
CA MET A 1 15.54 41.34 30.51
C MET A 1 16.99 40.90 30.57
N LYS A 2 17.29 39.70 30.04
CA LYS A 2 18.51 39.26 29.35
C LYS A 2 18.57 37.73 29.48
N ARG A 3 18.20 37.07 28.38
CA ARG A 3 18.23 35.60 28.20
C ARG A 3 19.69 35.19 28.11
N GLY A 4 20.23 34.56 29.15
CA GLY A 4 21.50 33.86 29.07
C GLY A 4 21.28 32.54 28.34
N LEU A 5 21.86 32.42 27.14
CA LEU A 5 21.83 31.23 26.32
C LEU A 5 22.65 30.13 27.03
N LEU A 6 21.96 29.12 27.57
CA LEU A 6 22.56 27.93 28.15
C LEU A 6 23.03 27.03 26.99
N ILE A 7 24.31 27.11 26.62
CA ILE A 7 24.93 26.10 25.74
C ILE A 7 25.14 24.85 26.58
N ILE A 8 24.10 24.01 26.69
CA ILE A 8 24.31 22.61 27.04
C ILE A 8 24.90 21.97 25.79
N GLY A 9 26.23 21.96 25.72
CA GLY A 9 26.95 21.09 24.81
C GLY A 9 26.57 19.65 25.16
N LEU A 10 25.61 19.10 24.41
CA LEU A 10 25.38 17.66 24.42
C LEU A 10 26.65 17.06 23.83
N ALA A 11 27.50 16.51 24.70
CA ALA A 11 28.53 15.59 24.26
C ALA A 11 27.80 14.43 23.56
N LEU A 12 27.73 14.51 22.22
CA LEU A 12 27.36 13.41 21.35
C LEU A 12 28.43 12.34 21.58
N SER A 13 28.22 11.55 22.62
CA SER A 13 28.99 10.37 22.93
C SER A 13 28.92 9.50 21.69
N GLY A 14 30.08 9.26 21.10
CA GLY A 14 30.23 8.71 19.76
C GLY A 14 29.31 7.52 19.53
N ILE A 15 28.33 7.71 18.66
CA ILE A 15 27.82 6.60 17.88
C ILE A 15 29.00 6.24 16.97
N THR A 16 29.75 5.21 17.35
CA THR A 16 30.66 4.55 16.43
C THR A 16 29.82 4.17 15.22
N ALA A 17 30.00 4.88 14.11
CA ALA A 17 29.40 4.51 12.85
C ALA A 17 29.98 3.13 12.48
N VAL A 18 29.24 2.07 12.80
CA VAL A 18 29.54 0.73 12.32
C VAL A 18 29.38 0.80 10.81
N THR A 19 30.50 0.90 10.09
CA THR A 19 30.52 0.75 8.64
C THR A 19 30.16 -0.69 8.33
N LEU A 20 28.86 -0.94 8.15
CA LEU A 20 28.34 -2.22 7.75
C LEU A 20 28.83 -2.52 6.32
N ASN A 21 29.40 -3.70 6.12
CA ASN A 21 29.87 -4.12 4.81
C ASN A 21 28.70 -4.17 3.81
N ALA A 22 28.94 -3.81 2.55
CA ALA A 22 27.89 -3.67 1.52
C ALA A 22 27.07 -4.96 1.31
N ALA A 23 27.66 -6.14 1.57
CA ALA A 23 26.97 -7.43 1.50
C ALA A 23 25.84 -7.56 2.55
N ILE A 24 26.08 -7.10 3.78
CA ILE A 24 25.10 -7.16 4.89
C ILE A 24 23.97 -6.17 4.63
N GLN A 25 24.30 -4.98 4.11
CA GLN A 25 23.30 -4.00 3.66
C GLN A 25 22.39 -4.60 2.57
N ASN A 26 22.96 -5.32 1.61
CA ASN A 26 22.19 -5.92 0.53
C ASN A 26 21.28 -7.05 1.03
N GLU A 27 21.72 -7.90 1.95
CA GLU A 27 20.88 -8.95 2.56
C GLU A 27 19.74 -8.36 3.41
N ILE A 28 20.00 -7.30 4.18
CA ILE A 28 18.96 -6.59 4.93
C ILE A 28 17.95 -5.94 3.98
N VAL A 29 18.42 -5.25 2.93
CA VAL A 29 17.55 -4.64 1.91
C VAL A 29 16.72 -5.69 1.18
N ASN A 30 17.29 -6.86 0.88
CA ASN A 30 16.59 -7.94 0.19
C ASN A 30 15.59 -8.67 1.10
N ALA A 31 15.88 -8.76 2.40
CA ALA A 31 14.95 -9.26 3.43
C ALA A 31 13.78 -8.28 3.64
N ILE A 32 14.03 -6.97 3.66
CA ILE A 32 12.99 -5.93 3.72
C ILE A 32 12.16 -5.91 2.41
N SER A 33 12.80 -6.14 1.26
CA SER A 33 12.15 -6.10 -0.06
C SER A 33 11.35 -7.36 -0.40
N ASN A 34 11.43 -8.42 0.42
CA ASN A 34 10.59 -9.61 0.25
C ASN A 34 9.19 -9.49 0.87
N ASN A 35 8.80 -8.27 1.24
CA ASN A 35 7.45 -7.99 1.67
C ASN A 35 6.47 -7.90 0.52
N LYS A 36 6.00 -9.08 0.13
CA LYS A 36 4.98 -9.25 -0.90
C LYS A 36 3.66 -8.73 -0.34
N ASP A 37 3.08 -7.75 -1.03
CA ASP A 37 1.73 -7.29 -0.73
C ASP A 37 0.78 -8.49 -0.60
N LYS A 38 0.00 -8.51 0.48
CA LYS A 38 -0.93 -9.59 0.75
C LYS A 38 -2.25 -9.29 0.06
N ARG A 39 -2.67 -10.19 -0.83
CA ARG A 39 -4.01 -10.16 -1.42
C ARG A 39 -5.00 -10.82 -0.47
N ILE A 40 -6.02 -10.09 -0.06
CA ILE A 40 -7.07 -10.56 0.85
C ILE A 40 -8.41 -10.42 0.14
N GLU A 41 -9.18 -11.50 0.06
CA GLU A 41 -10.54 -11.45 -0.47
C GLU A 41 -11.45 -10.67 0.48
N ILE A 42 -12.28 -9.79 -0.08
CA ILE A 42 -13.21 -8.94 0.64
C ILE A 42 -14.59 -9.01 0.00
N LYS A 43 -15.62 -8.65 0.76
CA LYS A 43 -16.96 -8.49 0.21
C LYS A 43 -17.05 -7.21 -0.64
N ALA A 44 -17.98 -7.17 -1.58
CA ALA A 44 -18.22 -5.98 -2.41
C ALA A 44 -18.58 -4.75 -1.57
N ASP A 45 -19.31 -4.92 -0.45
CA ASP A 45 -19.63 -3.84 0.50
C ASP A 45 -18.41 -3.25 1.23
N GLU A 46 -17.26 -3.93 1.22
CA GLU A 46 -16.02 -3.42 1.80
C GLU A 46 -15.20 -2.60 0.79
N LEU A 47 -15.66 -2.48 -0.46
CA LEU A 47 -15.00 -1.64 -1.45
C LEU A 47 -15.18 -0.15 -1.11
N PRO A 48 -14.19 0.70 -1.44
CA PRO A 48 -14.34 2.14 -1.33
C PRO A 48 -15.55 2.62 -2.13
N VAL A 49 -16.22 3.66 -1.60
CA VAL A 49 -17.36 4.29 -2.27
C VAL A 49 -17.00 4.76 -3.68
N GLU A 50 -15.76 5.21 -3.90
CA GLU A 50 -15.29 5.61 -5.23
C GLU A 50 -15.23 4.44 -6.22
N VAL A 51 -14.80 3.25 -5.76
CA VAL A 51 -14.79 2.03 -6.58
C VAL A 51 -16.21 1.63 -6.94
N ALA A 52 -17.11 1.57 -5.94
CA ALA A 52 -18.51 1.23 -6.17
C ALA A 52 -19.19 2.20 -7.15
N LYS A 53 -18.88 3.50 -7.04
CA LYS A 53 -19.38 4.52 -7.97
C LYS A 53 -18.85 4.29 -9.38
N HIS A 54 -17.55 4.08 -9.55
CA HIS A 54 -16.94 3.82 -10.87
C HIS A 54 -17.53 2.58 -11.54
N LEU A 55 -17.72 1.50 -10.78
CA LEU A 55 -18.35 0.26 -11.24
C LEU A 55 -19.79 0.50 -11.70
N THR A 56 -20.56 1.27 -10.92
CA THR A 56 -21.95 1.60 -11.26
C THR A 56 -22.06 2.55 -12.45
N GLU A 57 -21.06 3.39 -12.72
CA GLU A 57 -21.07 4.32 -13.86
C GLU A 57 -20.67 3.64 -15.17
N ASN A 58 -19.63 2.80 -15.14
CA ASN A 58 -19.00 2.23 -16.34
C ASN A 58 -19.37 0.77 -16.61
N TYR A 59 -19.79 0.02 -15.58
CA TYR A 59 -19.97 -1.43 -15.62
C TYR A 59 -21.36 -1.87 -15.10
N LYS A 60 -22.42 -1.13 -15.44
CA LYS A 60 -23.80 -1.35 -14.94
C LYS A 60 -24.36 -2.75 -15.14
N GLU A 61 -23.94 -3.42 -16.21
CA GLU A 61 -24.41 -4.76 -16.59
C GLU A 61 -23.48 -5.87 -16.09
N ALA A 62 -22.33 -5.51 -15.51
CA ALA A 62 -21.36 -6.46 -15.02
C ALA A 62 -21.66 -6.84 -13.56
N GLN A 63 -21.48 -8.13 -13.23
CA GLN A 63 -21.60 -8.61 -11.86
C GLN A 63 -20.23 -8.71 -11.22
N ILE A 64 -20.11 -8.27 -9.96
CA ILE A 64 -18.88 -8.49 -9.20
C ILE A 64 -18.77 -9.98 -8.89
N SER A 65 -17.80 -10.63 -9.51
CA SER A 65 -17.48 -12.04 -9.29
C SER A 65 -16.64 -12.19 -8.01
N LYS A 66 -15.57 -11.39 -7.90
CA LYS A 66 -14.67 -11.39 -6.74
C LYS A 66 -14.14 -9.99 -6.45
N SER A 67 -13.78 -9.74 -5.19
CA SER A 67 -13.16 -8.50 -4.77
C SER A 67 -12.03 -8.78 -3.80
N TYR A 68 -10.95 -8.03 -3.93
CA TYR A 68 -9.76 -8.18 -3.09
C TYR A 68 -9.26 -6.81 -2.67
N LYS A 69 -8.68 -6.76 -1.46
CA LYS A 69 -7.79 -5.67 -1.04
C LYS A 69 -6.36 -6.15 -1.03
N TRP A 70 -5.46 -5.27 -1.43
CA TRP A 70 -4.03 -5.45 -1.29
C TRP A 70 -3.58 -4.66 -0.07
N VAL A 71 -2.92 -5.34 0.86
CA VAL A 71 -2.32 -4.71 2.04
C VAL A 71 -0.82 -4.94 2.04
N ASN A 72 -0.06 -3.92 2.39
CA ASN A 72 1.37 -4.06 2.63
C ASN A 72 1.63 -4.72 4.00
N GLU A 73 2.90 -4.96 4.32
CA GLU A 73 3.29 -5.57 5.60
C GLU A 73 2.86 -4.75 6.82
N ALA A 74 2.87 -3.42 6.70
CA ALA A 74 2.40 -2.52 7.74
C ALA A 74 0.87 -2.59 7.97
N GLY A 75 0.15 -3.41 7.20
CA GLY A 75 -1.30 -3.54 7.24
C GLY A 75 -2.03 -2.39 6.55
N ALA A 76 -1.31 -1.49 5.87
CA ALA A 76 -1.90 -0.40 5.12
C ALA A 76 -2.40 -0.91 3.77
N ILE A 77 -3.59 -0.46 3.39
CA ILE A 77 -4.18 -0.79 2.09
C ILE A 77 -3.39 -0.06 1.01
N VAL A 78 -2.87 -0.82 0.04
CA VAL A 78 -2.13 -0.29 -1.11
C VAL A 78 -2.96 -0.30 -2.39
N GLY A 79 -4.09 -1.02 -2.40
CA GLY A 79 -5.02 -1.01 -3.52
C GLY A 79 -6.15 -2.01 -3.38
N TYR A 80 -7.01 -2.05 -4.38
CA TYR A 80 -8.11 -2.99 -4.51
C TYR A 80 -8.10 -3.64 -5.89
N GLU A 81 -8.61 -4.86 -5.98
CA GLU A 81 -8.75 -5.59 -7.23
C GLU A 81 -10.18 -6.13 -7.29
N VAL A 82 -10.89 -5.82 -8.36
CA VAL A 82 -12.28 -6.24 -8.57
C VAL A 82 -12.34 -7.04 -9.85
N VAL A 83 -12.80 -8.29 -9.74
CA VAL A 83 -13.07 -9.14 -10.88
C VAL A 83 -14.54 -9.06 -11.19
N LEU A 84 -14.87 -8.51 -12.35
CA LEU A 84 -16.21 -8.39 -12.89
C LEU A 84 -16.45 -9.51 -13.89
N ASN A 85 -17.64 -10.09 -13.87
CA ASN A 85 -18.15 -10.93 -14.94
C ASN A 85 -19.11 -10.07 -15.76
N SER A 86 -18.67 -9.66 -16.94
CA SER A 86 -19.54 -9.09 -17.95
C SER A 86 -20.00 -10.22 -18.88
N GLY A 87 -21.15 -10.10 -19.54
CA GLY A 87 -21.60 -11.10 -20.52
C GLY A 87 -20.60 -11.40 -21.64
N ALA A 88 -19.59 -10.53 -21.81
CA ALA A 88 -18.46 -10.69 -22.73
C ALA A 88 -17.23 -11.41 -22.14
N GLY A 89 -17.18 -11.70 -20.84
CA GLY A 89 -16.06 -12.36 -20.16
C GLY A 89 -15.73 -11.76 -18.77
N GLU A 90 -14.66 -12.28 -18.16
CA GLU A 90 -14.12 -11.72 -16.92
C GLU A 90 -13.19 -10.53 -17.19
N ILE A 91 -13.43 -9.43 -16.48
CA ILE A 91 -12.64 -8.20 -16.50
C ILE A 91 -12.04 -8.01 -15.11
N THR A 92 -10.74 -7.71 -15.02
CA THR A 92 -10.08 -7.47 -13.73
C THR A 92 -9.64 -6.03 -13.62
N LEU A 93 -10.33 -5.26 -12.78
CA LEU A 93 -10.04 -3.86 -12.53
C LEU A 93 -9.16 -3.72 -11.28
N LYS A 94 -8.12 -2.89 -11.38
CA LYS A 94 -7.23 -2.58 -10.28
C LYS A 94 -7.38 -1.12 -9.89
N TYR A 95 -7.55 -0.90 -8.60
CA TYR A 95 -7.72 0.40 -8.00
C TYR A 95 -6.60 0.68 -7.00
N GLY A 96 -6.27 1.95 -6.86
CA GLY A 96 -5.37 2.44 -5.83
C GLY A 96 -6.04 2.47 -4.45
N PRO A 97 -5.30 2.89 -3.42
CA PRO A 97 -5.75 2.81 -2.03
C PRO A 97 -6.94 3.73 -1.71
N LYS A 98 -7.20 4.75 -2.53
CA LYS A 98 -8.35 5.65 -2.39
C LYS A 98 -9.52 5.25 -3.29
N GLY A 99 -9.33 4.26 -4.16
CA GLY A 99 -10.31 3.84 -5.15
C GLY A 99 -10.12 4.48 -6.51
N GLU A 100 -8.95 5.10 -6.76
CA GLU A 100 -8.60 5.58 -8.10
C GLU A 100 -8.36 4.40 -9.04
N LEU A 101 -8.92 4.41 -10.26
CA LEU A 101 -8.64 3.35 -11.22
C LEU A 101 -7.17 3.44 -11.66
N VAL A 102 -6.42 2.36 -11.44
CA VAL A 102 -5.00 2.25 -11.81
C VAL A 102 -4.85 1.48 -13.12
N LYS A 103 -5.67 0.44 -13.31
CA LYS A 103 -5.60 -0.41 -14.51
C LYS A 103 -6.91 -1.16 -14.76
N GLU A 104 -7.21 -1.34 -16.03
CA GLU A 104 -8.32 -2.15 -16.57
C GLU A 104 -7.78 -3.37 -17.35
#